data_AF-A0A1J9Q477-F1
#
_entry.id   AF-A0A1J9Q477-F1
#
_cell.length_a   1.000
_cell.length_b   1.000
_cell.length_c   1.000
_cell.angle_alpha   90.00
_cell.angle_beta   90.00
_cell.angle_gamma   90.00
#
_symmetry.space_group_name_H-M   'P 1'
#
loop_
_entity.id
_entity.type
_entity.pdbx_description
1 polymer ?
#
loop_
_entity_poly.entity_id
_entity_poly.type
_entity_poly.pdbx_seq_one_letter_code
_entity_poly.pdbx_strand_id
1 'polypeptide(L)'
;MKPSIQNPTAFKSERWLEHNKRLERYLVPFSGGPRSCLGNNLARAELFSILVFVFQQFGERDIDVNHDFILAAQARDSLGILVRVRKAN
;
A
#
# COMPACT_ATOMS: atom_id res chain seq x y z
N MET A 1 -4.84 28.25 -11.77
CA MET A 1 -5.43 27.04 -11.14
C MET A 1 -4.53 26.66 -9.97
N LYS A 2 -4.96 26.82 -8.71
CA LYS A 2 -4.12 26.51 -7.54
C LYS A 2 -4.03 24.98 -7.37
N PRO A 3 -2.84 24.39 -7.17
CA PRO A 3 -2.73 22.95 -6.97
C PRO A 3 -3.45 22.53 -5.68
N SER A 4 -4.34 21.54 -5.80
CA SER A 4 -5.18 21.01 -4.73
C SER A 4 -4.39 20.24 -3.66
N ILE A 5 -3.25 19.66 -4.05
CA ILE A 5 -2.30 18.91 -3.20
C ILE A 5 -0.88 19.44 -3.47
N GLN A 6 -0.12 19.75 -2.42
CA GLN A 6 1.27 20.21 -2.53
C GLN A 6 2.21 19.03 -2.82
N ASN A 7 3.12 19.10 -3.80
CA ASN A 7 4.05 18.00 -4.14
C ASN A 7 3.35 16.66 -4.38
N PRO A 8 2.50 16.53 -5.41
CA PRO A 8 1.68 15.34 -5.64
C PRO A 8 2.48 14.11 -6.07
N THR A 9 3.65 14.29 -6.66
CA THR A 9 4.53 13.21 -7.14
C THR A 9 5.47 12.67 -6.06
N ALA A 10 5.52 13.30 -4.88
CA ALA A 10 6.34 12.86 -3.78
C ALA A 10 5.53 11.96 -2.83
N PHE A 11 6.08 10.81 -2.46
CA PHE A 11 5.54 9.97 -1.41
C PHE A 11 5.72 10.67 -0.05
N LYS A 12 4.62 11.17 0.53
CA LYS A 12 4.58 11.88 1.82
C LYS A 12 3.40 11.37 2.63
N SER A 13 3.64 10.35 3.47
CA SER A 13 2.60 9.70 4.27
C SER A 13 2.03 10.64 5.34
N GLU A 14 2.85 11.55 5.87
CA GLU A 14 2.52 12.50 6.94
C GLU A 14 1.36 13.42 6.56
N ARG A 15 1.19 13.68 5.27
CA ARG A 15 0.09 14.47 4.70
C ARG A 15 -1.29 13.95 5.13
N TRP A 16 -1.41 12.65 5.37
CA TRP A 16 -2.66 11.97 5.67
C TRP A 16 -2.83 11.66 7.17
N LEU A 17 -1.84 11.97 8.01
CA LEU A 17 -1.88 11.73 9.46
C LEU A 17 -2.65 12.83 10.19
N GLU A 18 -2.47 14.07 9.76
CA GLU A 18 -3.31 15.18 10.20
C GLU A 18 -4.70 14.96 9.58
N HIS A 19 -5.74 14.84 10.41
CA HIS A 19 -7.15 14.60 10.00
C HIS A 19 -7.73 15.78 9.20
N ASN A 20 -7.15 16.06 8.05
CA ASN A 20 -7.47 17.18 7.20
C ASN A 20 -8.58 16.73 6.25
N LYS A 21 -9.83 16.92 6.67
CA LYS A 21 -11.03 16.59 5.90
C LYS A 21 -11.02 17.16 4.47
N ARG A 22 -10.25 18.22 4.23
CA ARG A 22 -10.10 18.81 2.88
C ARG A 22 -9.29 17.92 1.93
N LEU A 23 -8.42 17.05 2.44
CA LEU A 23 -7.60 16.15 1.65
C LEU A 23 -8.33 14.85 1.31
N GLU A 24 -9.23 14.39 2.17
CA GLU A 24 -10.03 13.16 1.97
C GLU A 24 -10.79 13.16 0.65
N ARG A 25 -11.33 14.31 0.23
CA ARG A 25 -12.05 14.45 -1.07
C ARG A 25 -11.18 14.12 -2.30
N TYR A 26 -9.86 14.16 -2.16
CA TYR A 26 -8.92 13.87 -3.24
C TYR A 26 -8.36 12.43 -3.16
N LEU A 27 -8.62 11.71 -2.07
CA LEU A 27 -8.20 10.33 -1.88
C LEU A 27 -9.29 9.37 -2.36
N VAL A 28 -9.35 9.15 -3.67
CA VAL A 28 -10.37 8.30 -4.32
C VAL A 28 -9.78 7.07 -5.05
N PRO A 29 -8.88 6.28 -4.42
CA PRO A 29 -8.23 5.13 -5.09
C PRO A 29 -9.21 4.02 -5.47
N PHE A 30 -10.37 3.97 -4.79
CA PHE A 30 -11.43 2.99 -5.01
C PHE A 30 -12.69 3.61 -5.64
N SER A 31 -12.52 4.73 -6.35
CA SER A 31 -13.61 5.59 -6.83
C SER A 31 -14.46 6.19 -5.69
N GLY A 32 -15.38 7.10 -6.02
CA GLY A 32 -16.30 7.73 -5.08
C GLY A 32 -17.74 7.72 -5.60
N GLY A 33 -18.70 7.95 -4.70
CA GLY A 33 -20.13 8.01 -5.04
C GLY A 33 -20.80 6.65 -5.19
N PRO A 34 -21.95 6.56 -5.91
CA PRO A 34 -22.82 5.38 -5.94
C PRO A 34 -22.19 4.17 -6.67
N ARG A 35 -21.11 4.37 -7.43
CA ARG A 35 -20.37 3.33 -8.15
C ARG A 35 -18.97 3.10 -7.54
N SER A 36 -18.77 3.49 -6.28
CA SER A 36 -17.55 3.18 -5.55
C SER A 36 -17.33 1.67 -5.43
N CYS A 37 -16.06 1.26 -5.32
CA CYS A 37 -15.70 -0.15 -5.21
C CYS A 37 -16.38 -0.79 -3.98
N LEU A 38 -17.14 -1.86 -4.20
CA LEU A 38 -17.75 -2.64 -3.12
C LEU A 38 -16.69 -3.26 -2.19
N GLY A 39 -15.50 -3.54 -2.72
CA GLY A 39 -14.38 -4.11 -1.98
C GLY A 39 -13.52 -3.09 -1.21
N ASN A 40 -13.88 -1.80 -1.13
CA ASN A 40 -13.05 -0.77 -0.50
C ASN A 40 -12.67 -1.10 0.95
N ASN A 41 -13.63 -1.58 1.76
CA ASN A 41 -13.38 -1.95 3.15
C ASN A 41 -12.47 -3.19 3.26
N LEU A 42 -12.72 -4.20 2.42
CA LEU A 42 -11.91 -5.41 2.38
C LEU A 42 -10.47 -5.09 1.96
N ALA A 43 -10.30 -4.35 0.87
CA ALA A 43 -8.99 -3.95 0.37
C ALA A 43 -8.20 -3.14 1.40
N ARG A 44 -8.86 -2.24 2.15
CA ARG A 44 -8.22 -1.51 3.26
C ARG A 44 -7.77 -2.43 4.38
N ALA A 45 -8.61 -3.37 4.80
CA ALA A 45 -8.26 -4.33 5.84
C ALA A 45 -7.05 -5.18 5.41
N GLU A 46 -7.07 -5.70 4.19
CA GLU A 46 -5.97 -6.48 3.61
C GLU A 46 -4.69 -5.66 3.48
N LEU A 47 -4.77 -4.40 3.00
CA LEU A 47 -3.62 -3.50 2.92
C LEU A 47 -2.95 -3.30 4.28
N PHE A 48 -3.73 -3.08 5.35
CA PHE A 48 -3.18 -2.96 6.69
C PHE A 48 -2.56 -4.26 7.17
N SER A 49 -3.19 -5.41 6.94
CA SER A 49 -2.62 -6.72 7.29
C SER A 49 -1.30 -7.00 6.58
N ILE A 50 -1.24 -6.72 5.28
CA ILE A 50 -0.02 -6.87 4.47
C ILE A 50 1.07 -5.94 4.99
N LEU A 51 0.75 -4.67 5.25
CA LEU A 51 1.72 -3.70 5.76
C LEU A 51 2.32 -4.15 7.10
N VAL A 52 1.45 -4.60 8.02
CA VAL A 52 1.85 -5.14 9.32
C VAL A 52 2.72 -6.40 9.18
N PHE A 53 2.37 -7.29 8.25
CA PHE A 53 3.16 -8.49 7.97
C PHE A 53 4.55 -8.14 7.41
N VAL A 54 4.60 -7.23 6.44
CA VAL A 54 5.85 -6.80 5.80
C VAL A 54 6.81 -6.19 6.83
N PHE A 55 6.33 -5.26 7.66
CA PHE A 55 7.18 -4.61 8.67
C PHE A 55 7.67 -5.56 9.76
N GLN A 56 6.84 -6.53 10.17
CA GLN A 56 7.26 -7.52 11.17
C GLN A 56 8.28 -8.53 10.64
N GLN A 57 8.13 -8.96 9.38
CA GLN A 57 8.90 -10.08 8.84
C GLN A 57 10.22 -9.67 8.18
N PHE A 58 10.29 -8.51 7.52
CA PHE A 58 11.43 -8.14 6.68
C PHE A 58 12.30 -7.03 7.26
N GLY A 59 11.81 -6.24 8.23
CA GLY A 59 12.51 -5.05 8.71
C GLY A 59 12.75 -4.01 7.60
N GLU A 60 13.11 -2.80 7.99
CA GLU A 60 13.14 -1.61 7.11
C GLU A 60 14.14 -1.69 5.93
N ARG A 61 15.02 -2.72 5.90
CA ARG A 61 16.20 -2.77 5.00
C ARG A 61 15.96 -3.39 3.62
N ASP A 62 14.87 -4.12 3.41
CA ASP A 62 14.68 -4.92 2.18
C ASP A 62 13.58 -4.37 1.23
N ILE A 63 13.16 -3.11 1.39
CA ILE A 63 12.07 -2.52 0.59
C ILE A 63 12.63 -1.35 -0.24
N ASP A 64 13.06 -1.62 -1.49
CA ASP A 64 13.30 -0.57 -2.49
C ASP A 64 11.95 -0.15 -3.11
N VAL A 65 11.49 1.04 -2.78
CA VAL A 65 10.21 1.60 -3.24
C VAL A 65 10.40 2.18 -4.64
N ASN A 66 10.61 1.33 -5.65
CA ASN A 66 10.95 1.79 -7.01
C ASN A 66 9.72 2.07 -7.88
N HIS A 67 8.58 1.37 -7.68
CA HIS A 67 7.32 1.63 -8.38
C HIS A 67 6.12 1.06 -7.62
N ASP A 68 4.93 1.66 -7.81
CA ASP A 68 3.62 1.21 -7.30
C ASP A 68 3.20 -0.14 -7.93
N PHE A 69 3.98 -1.20 -7.73
CA PHE A 69 3.59 -2.54 -8.08
C PHE A 69 2.86 -3.16 -6.90
N ILE A 70 1.53 -3.10 -6.94
CA ILE A 70 0.65 -4.04 -6.20
C ILE A 70 0.63 -5.39 -6.96
N LEU A 71 1.79 -5.81 -7.44
CA LEU A 71 2.09 -7.20 -7.71
C LEU A 71 3.07 -7.55 -6.61
N ALA A 72 2.80 -8.62 -5.87
CA ALA A 72 3.83 -9.29 -5.07
C ALA A 72 4.88 -9.94 -6.00
N ALA A 73 5.37 -9.19 -6.98
CA ALA A 73 6.44 -9.53 -7.87
C ALA A 73 7.72 -9.11 -7.19
N GLN A 74 8.61 -10.07 -7.04
CA GLN A 74 9.91 -9.82 -6.46
C GLN A 74 10.78 -9.03 -7.41
N ALA A 75 11.75 -8.30 -6.86
CA ALA A 75 12.88 -7.81 -7.65
C ALA A 75 13.44 -8.98 -8.48
N ARG A 76 13.80 -8.71 -9.74
CA ARG A 76 14.28 -9.74 -10.68
C ARG A 76 15.46 -10.55 -10.15
N ASP A 77 16.18 -9.98 -9.20
CA ASP A 77 17.43 -10.47 -8.66
C ASP A 77 17.25 -11.15 -7.29
N SER A 78 16.01 -11.17 -6.77
CA SER A 78 15.68 -11.72 -5.46
C SER A 78 15.42 -13.24 -5.52
N LEU A 79 15.77 -13.92 -4.44
CA LEU A 79 15.79 -15.39 -4.37
C LEU A 79 14.41 -16.07 -4.29
N GLY A 80 13.29 -15.35 -4.21
CA GLY A 80 12.02 -16.01 -3.89
C GLY A 80 11.58 -15.81 -2.44
N ILE A 81 10.29 -16.13 -2.22
CA ILE A 81 9.85 -16.58 -0.90
C ILE A 81 10.28 -18.05 -0.85
N LEU A 82 11.33 -18.33 -0.09
CA LEU A 82 11.85 -19.69 0.06
C LEU A 82 11.02 -20.43 1.12
N VAL A 83 10.24 -21.43 0.70
CA VAL A 83 9.42 -22.22 1.62
C VAL A 83 9.99 -23.64 1.73
N ARG A 84 10.24 -24.10 2.96
CA ARG A 84 10.60 -25.50 3.24
C ARG A 84 9.35 -26.27 3.64
N VAL A 85 8.84 -27.09 2.73
CA VAL A 85 7.69 -27.97 3.00
C VAL A 85 8.08 -29.04 4.01
N ARG A 86 7.38 -29.09 5.14
CA ARG A 86 7.45 -30.20 6.10
C ARG A 86 6.32 -31.18 5.77
N LYS A 87 6.66 -32.45 5.56
CA LYS A 87 5.65 -33.52 5.48
C LYS A 87 5.03 -33.70 6.86
N ALA A 88 3.69 -33.71 6.93
CA ALA A 88 2.99 -34.20 8.10
C ALA A 88 3.10 -35.73 8.14
N ASN A 89 3.43 -36.28 9.30
CA ASN A 89 3.37 -37.71 9.59
C ASN A 89 1.91 -38.14 9.79
#